data_AF-A0A7W1D124-F1
#
_entry.id   AF-A0A7W1D124-F1
#
_cell.length_a   1.000
_cell.length_b   1.000
_cell.length_c   1.000
_cell.angle_alpha   90.00
_cell.angle_beta   90.00
_cell.angle_gamma   90.00
#
_symmetry.space_group_name_H-M   'P 1'
#
loop_
_entity.id
_entity.type
_entity.pdbx_description
1 polymer ?
#
loop_
_entity_poly.entity_id
_entity_poly.type
_entity_poly.pdbx_seq_one_letter_code
_entity_poly.pdbx_strand_id
1 'polypeptide(L)'
;MDVLLHRRTLVLVVGAALALVVAFVLPRNSSAAPEFGETTPYTIEGACDFPVLITVTPASRGTVRELPGGITLFAGRAMSTVTNLENPENQFTDVGGGSLFVRPLENGDLFVVARGHTGLVVPGEGIFLAIGRVELTLAPPYEVGSELTILENQGRLIDVCERLA
;
A
#
# COMPACT_ATOMS: atom_id res chain seq x y z
N MET A 1 -53.26 42.11 -16.35
CA MET A 1 -52.70 40.92 -17.02
C MET A 1 -51.24 41.20 -17.17
N ASP A 2 -50.52 40.93 -16.09
CA ASP A 2 -49.29 41.61 -15.73
C ASP A 2 -48.06 40.79 -16.10
N VAL A 3 -47.28 41.38 -17.00
CA VAL A 3 -45.82 41.57 -16.93
C VAL A 3 -45.01 40.45 -16.28
N LEU A 4 -44.43 39.65 -17.18
CA LEU A 4 -43.11 39.03 -17.11
C LEU A 4 -42.09 39.83 -16.28
N LEU A 5 -41.73 39.33 -15.11
CA LEU A 5 -40.36 39.40 -14.59
C LEU A 5 -40.16 38.40 -13.44
N HIS A 6 -38.90 38.02 -13.25
CA HIS A 6 -38.35 37.44 -12.03
C HIS A 6 -38.50 35.91 -11.86
N ARG A 7 -37.38 35.20 -12.13
CA ARG A 7 -36.42 34.81 -11.07
C ARG A 7 -35.94 33.36 -11.24
N ARG A 8 -34.61 33.24 -11.35
CA ARG A 8 -33.76 32.15 -10.86
C ARG A 8 -33.70 30.81 -11.61
N THR A 9 -32.53 30.64 -12.24
CA THR A 9 -31.57 29.55 -11.98
C THR A 9 -32.06 28.12 -12.18
N LEU A 10 -31.58 27.44 -13.22
CA LEU A 10 -30.68 26.27 -13.10
C LEU A 10 -30.45 25.59 -14.46
N VAL A 11 -29.31 24.89 -14.52
CA VAL A 11 -28.89 23.91 -15.54
C VAL A 11 -28.28 24.50 -16.82
N LEU A 12 -26.98 24.81 -16.76
CA LEU A 12 -26.12 24.77 -17.94
C LEU A 12 -25.41 23.41 -17.98
N VAL A 13 -25.91 22.57 -18.87
CA VAL A 13 -25.19 21.43 -19.44
C VAL A 13 -24.02 21.97 -20.25
N VAL A 14 -22.79 21.57 -19.90
CA VAL A 14 -21.65 21.68 -20.83
C VAL A 14 -20.86 20.39 -20.76
N GLY A 15 -21.05 19.56 -21.78
CA GLY A 15 -20.14 18.47 -22.10
C GLY A 15 -18.82 19.04 -22.61
N ALA A 16 -17.71 18.53 -22.06
CA ALA A 16 -16.38 18.87 -22.53
C ALA A 16 -15.76 17.64 -23.19
N ALA A 17 -15.42 17.84 -24.46
CA ALA A 17 -14.86 16.92 -25.41
C ALA A 17 -13.60 16.16 -24.94
N LEU A 18 -13.53 14.88 -25.31
CA LEU A 18 -12.29 14.12 -25.43
C LEU A 18 -11.33 14.87 -26.37
N ALA A 19 -10.14 15.22 -25.87
CA ALA A 19 -9.00 15.59 -26.69
C ALA A 19 -7.82 14.68 -26.35
N LEU A 20 -7.58 13.72 -27.23
CA LEU A 20 -6.34 12.95 -27.31
C LEU A 20 -5.21 13.93 -27.67
N VAL A 21 -4.21 14.09 -26.80
CA VAL A 21 -2.94 14.75 -27.16
C VAL A 21 -1.82 13.72 -27.02
N VAL A 22 -1.34 13.28 -28.17
CA VAL A 22 -0.08 12.57 -28.33
C VAL A 22 1.05 13.53 -27.93
N ALA A 23 1.79 13.20 -26.88
CA ALA A 23 3.06 13.86 -26.55
C ALA A 23 4.17 12.80 -26.55
N PHE A 24 4.85 12.69 -27.69
CA PHE A 24 6.07 11.92 -27.88
C PHE A 24 7.29 12.77 -27.46
N VAL A 25 8.26 12.12 -26.81
CA VAL A 25 9.70 12.48 -26.66
C VAL A 25 10.06 13.70 -25.79
N LEU A 26 10.40 13.43 -24.52
CA LEU A 26 11.55 14.06 -23.85
C LEU A 26 12.19 13.05 -22.88
N PRO A 27 13.52 12.81 -22.91
CA PRO A 27 14.21 12.03 -21.90
C PRO A 27 14.36 12.90 -20.64
N ARG A 28 13.53 12.67 -19.61
CA ARG A 28 13.74 13.30 -18.31
C ARG A 28 14.86 12.56 -17.56
N ASN A 29 16.10 12.94 -17.83
CA ASN A 29 17.19 12.77 -16.88
C ASN A 29 16.99 13.75 -15.71
N SER A 30 16.29 13.26 -14.69
CA SER A 30 16.42 13.62 -13.27
C SER A 30 15.37 12.79 -12.53
N SER A 31 15.64 11.48 -12.41
CA SER A 31 14.89 10.66 -11.47
C SER A 31 15.44 10.97 -10.09
N ALA A 32 14.92 12.04 -9.48
CA ALA A 32 14.78 12.05 -8.04
C ALA A 32 14.07 10.72 -7.71
N ALA A 33 14.67 9.91 -6.83
CA ALA A 33 14.02 8.68 -6.38
C ALA A 33 12.59 9.03 -5.96
N PRO A 34 11.56 8.26 -6.35
CA PRO A 34 10.19 8.57 -5.99
C PRO A 34 10.14 8.74 -4.46
N GLU A 35 9.77 9.95 -4.03
CA GLU A 35 9.51 10.20 -2.62
C GLU A 35 8.38 9.24 -2.22
N PHE A 36 8.61 8.43 -1.19
CA PHE A 36 7.53 7.65 -0.60
C PHE A 36 6.57 8.69 -0.03
N GLY A 37 5.43 8.87 -0.70
CA GLY A 37 4.46 9.91 -0.36
C GLY A 37 4.00 9.79 1.09
N GLU A 38 3.48 10.90 1.64
CA GLU A 38 2.78 10.89 2.92
C GLU A 38 1.77 9.74 2.93
N THR A 39 2.01 8.74 3.77
CA THR A 39 1.07 7.64 3.92
C THR A 39 0.02 8.11 4.91
N THR A 40 -1.18 8.41 4.42
CA THR A 40 -2.31 8.70 5.31
C THR A 40 -2.58 7.47 6.18
N PRO A 41 -2.82 7.64 7.49
CA PRO A 41 -3.24 6.53 8.34
C PRO A 41 -4.46 5.82 7.74
N TYR A 42 -4.51 4.50 7.85
CA TYR A 42 -5.60 3.70 7.30
C TYR A 42 -6.00 2.60 8.29
N THR A 43 -7.29 2.27 8.28
CA THR A 43 -7.87 1.25 9.16
C THR A 43 -7.93 -0.09 8.45
N ILE A 44 -7.64 -1.17 9.18
CA ILE A 44 -7.85 -2.55 8.75
C ILE A 44 -8.91 -3.18 9.64
N GLU A 45 -9.89 -3.83 9.01
CA GLU A 45 -10.94 -4.61 9.66
C GLU A 45 -10.80 -6.08 9.25
N GLY A 46 -11.19 -7.00 10.13
CA GLY A 46 -11.25 -8.44 9.84
C GLY A 46 -9.91 -9.17 9.72
N ALA A 47 -8.78 -8.51 10.00
CA ALA A 47 -7.48 -9.17 10.16
C ALA A 47 -7.20 -9.57 11.61
N CYS A 48 -7.59 -8.73 12.58
CA CYS A 48 -7.63 -9.07 14.01
C CYS A 48 -9.10 -9.12 14.47
N ASP A 49 -9.36 -9.61 15.68
CA ASP A 49 -10.69 -9.61 16.32
C ASP A 49 -11.23 -8.20 16.62
N PHE A 50 -10.35 -7.19 16.55
CA PHE A 50 -10.65 -5.77 16.73
C PHE A 50 -10.13 -4.95 15.52
N PRO A 51 -10.74 -3.81 15.21
CA PRO A 51 -10.24 -2.91 14.18
C PRO A 51 -8.90 -2.29 14.59
N VAL A 52 -7.98 -2.16 13.63
CA VAL A 52 -6.67 -1.55 13.88
C VAL A 52 -6.40 -0.37 12.96
N LEU A 53 -5.69 0.63 13.48
CA LEU A 53 -5.18 1.75 12.71
C LEU A 53 -3.69 1.53 12.42
N ILE A 54 -3.30 1.61 11.16
CA ILE A 54 -1.90 1.63 10.76
C ILE A 54 -1.50 3.06 10.41
N THR A 55 -0.48 3.55 11.12
CA THR A 55 0.21 4.80 10.80
C THR A 55 1.62 4.48 10.32
N VAL A 56 1.98 4.98 9.14
CA VAL A 56 3.33 4.79 8.58
C VAL A 56 4.01 6.15 8.46
N THR A 57 5.09 6.32 9.20
CA THR A 57 5.98 7.47 9.07
C THR A 57 7.16 7.06 8.19
N PRO A 58 7.25 7.56 6.94
CA PRO A 58 8.39 7.27 6.09
C PRO A 58 9.66 7.82 6.74
N ALA A 59 10.60 6.93 7.06
CA ALA A 59 11.89 7.31 7.61
C ALA A 59 12.81 7.70 6.44
N SER A 60 12.47 8.81 5.80
CA SER A 60 13.32 9.65 4.95
C SER A 60 13.85 9.12 3.61
N ARG A 61 13.93 7.80 3.30
CA ARG A 61 14.35 7.32 1.96
C ARG A 61 13.84 5.91 1.64
N GLY A 62 13.23 5.77 0.48
CA GLY A 62 13.22 4.50 -0.22
C GLY A 62 13.50 4.71 -1.71
N THR A 63 13.70 3.61 -2.42
CA THR A 63 13.90 3.59 -3.87
C THR A 63 12.98 2.57 -4.48
N VAL A 64 12.38 2.92 -5.60
CA VAL A 64 11.73 1.98 -6.51
C VAL A 64 12.59 1.88 -7.75
N ARG A 65 12.89 0.66 -8.19
CA ARG A 65 13.62 0.39 -9.42
C ARG A 65 12.88 -0.63 -10.24
N GLU A 66 12.53 -0.27 -11.45
CA GLU A 66 12.06 -1.20 -12.47
C GLU A 66 13.28 -1.86 -13.13
N LEU A 67 13.24 -3.18 -13.23
CA LEU A 67 14.26 -4.00 -13.86
C LEU A 67 13.67 -4.70 -15.11
N PRO A 68 14.52 -5.14 -16.05
CA PRO A 68 14.04 -5.90 -17.22
C PRO A 68 13.18 -7.11 -16.82
N GLY A 69 12.16 -7.40 -17.64
CA GLY A 69 11.24 -8.52 -17.39
C GLY A 69 10.08 -8.19 -16.44
N GLY A 70 9.74 -6.91 -16.24
CA GLY A 70 8.63 -6.50 -15.38
C GLY A 70 8.90 -6.69 -13.89
N ILE A 71 10.16 -6.79 -13.51
CA ILE A 71 10.59 -6.96 -12.12
C ILE A 71 10.63 -5.58 -11.46
N THR A 72 10.10 -5.48 -10.24
CA THR A 72 10.17 -4.25 -9.45
C THR A 72 10.88 -4.51 -8.13
N LEU A 73 11.89 -3.69 -7.84
CA LEU A 73 12.59 -3.68 -6.57
C LEU A 73 12.18 -2.45 -5.76
N PHE A 74 11.58 -2.68 -4.60
CA PHE A 74 11.37 -1.67 -3.58
C PHE A 74 12.41 -1.87 -2.48
N ALA A 75 12.99 -0.78 -1.98
CA ALA A 75 13.84 -0.83 -0.79
C ALA A 75 13.66 0.47 -0.01
N GLY A 76 13.52 0.40 1.31
CA GLY A 76 13.31 1.60 2.10
C GLY A 76 13.31 1.35 3.59
N ARG A 77 13.17 2.45 4.34
CA ARG A 77 12.96 2.46 5.78
C ARG A 77 11.68 3.20 6.11
N ALA A 78 10.91 2.63 7.02
CA ALA A 78 9.67 3.20 7.51
C ALA A 78 9.51 2.83 8.98
N MET A 79 8.91 3.73 9.74
CA MET A 79 8.37 3.41 11.04
C MET A 79 6.88 3.16 10.86
N SER A 80 6.39 2.01 11.28
CA SER A 80 4.96 1.71 11.32
C SER A 80 4.50 1.53 12.75
N THR A 81 3.35 2.10 13.06
CA THR A 81 2.64 1.88 14.33
C THR A 81 1.29 1.29 14.01
N VAL A 82 0.98 0.16 14.65
CA VAL A 82 -0.32 -0.49 14.61
C VAL A 82 -0.99 -0.26 15.97
N THR A 83 -2.20 0.28 15.96
CA THR A 83 -2.96 0.63 17.17
C THR A 83 -4.27 -0.14 17.20
N ASN A 84 -4.58 -0.78 18.32
CA ASN A 84 -5.92 -1.32 18.57
C ASN A 84 -6.90 -0.15 18.78
N LEU A 85 -7.93 -0.03 17.95
CA LEU A 85 -8.88 1.08 18.04
C LEU A 85 -9.88 0.94 19.20
N GLU A 86 -10.07 -0.27 19.74
CA GLU A 86 -10.89 -0.51 20.91
C GLU A 86 -10.14 -0.24 22.23
N ASN A 87 -8.81 -0.41 22.21
CA ASN A 87 -7.94 -0.09 23.34
C ASN A 87 -6.66 0.64 22.87
N PRO A 88 -6.70 1.98 22.71
CA PRO A 88 -5.61 2.75 22.09
C PRO A 88 -4.27 2.76 22.83
N GLU A 89 -4.23 2.31 24.08
CA GLU A 89 -2.98 2.11 24.83
C GLU A 89 -2.20 0.88 24.34
N ASN A 90 -2.89 -0.07 23.70
CA ASN A 90 -2.27 -1.22 23.06
C ASN A 90 -1.76 -0.81 21.68
N GLN A 91 -0.44 -0.59 21.60
CA GLN A 91 0.25 -0.19 20.38
C GLN A 91 1.47 -1.05 20.12
N PHE A 92 1.69 -1.35 18.84
CA PHE A 92 2.87 -2.04 18.36
C PHE A 92 3.60 -1.15 17.36
N THR A 93 4.83 -0.75 17.68
CA THR A 93 5.66 0.06 16.77
C THR A 93 6.85 -0.74 16.27
N ASP A 94 7.00 -0.78 14.95
CA ASP A 94 8.19 -1.29 14.28
C ASP A 94 8.96 -0.13 13.64
N VAL A 95 10.24 -0.02 14.00
CA VAL A 95 11.18 0.87 13.31
C VAL A 95 11.96 0.01 12.33
N GLY A 96 11.39 -0.15 11.15
CA GLY A 96 11.78 -1.17 10.19
C GLY A 96 12.41 -0.64 8.91
N GLY A 97 12.93 -1.58 8.14
CA GLY A 97 13.37 -1.36 6.78
C GLY A 97 13.53 -2.68 6.08
N GLY A 98 13.26 -2.67 4.79
CA GLY A 98 13.26 -3.89 4.01
C GLY A 98 13.40 -3.64 2.54
N SER A 99 13.45 -4.74 1.80
CA SER A 99 13.34 -4.74 0.37
C SER A 99 12.32 -5.76 -0.10
N LEU A 100 11.60 -5.41 -1.17
CA LEU A 100 10.66 -6.27 -1.86
C LEU A 100 11.19 -6.45 -3.27
N PHE A 101 11.38 -7.70 -3.67
CA PHE A 101 11.55 -8.08 -5.07
C PHE A 101 10.22 -8.64 -5.55
N VAL A 102 9.61 -7.99 -6.53
CA VAL A 102 8.31 -8.35 -7.07
C VAL A 102 8.48 -8.74 -8.53
N ARG A 103 7.90 -9.87 -8.94
CA ARG A 103 7.81 -10.25 -10.35
C ARG A 103 6.43 -10.82 -10.67
N PRO A 104 5.89 -10.57 -11.87
CA PRO A 104 4.67 -11.23 -12.32
C PRO A 104 4.93 -12.72 -12.59
N LEU A 105 3.91 -13.53 -12.35
CA LEU A 105 3.81 -14.93 -12.73
C LEU A 105 2.88 -15.09 -13.94
N GLU A 106 2.99 -16.20 -14.66
CA GLU A 106 2.20 -16.45 -15.89
C GLU A 106 0.69 -16.54 -15.63
N ASN A 107 0.30 -16.97 -14.43
CA ASN A 107 -1.09 -17.07 -13.99
C ASN A 107 -1.70 -15.71 -13.60
N GLY A 108 -0.92 -14.63 -13.65
CA GLY A 108 -1.37 -13.31 -13.21
C GLY A 108 -1.24 -13.08 -11.71
N ASP A 109 -0.52 -13.92 -10.95
CA ASP A 109 -0.14 -13.59 -9.57
C ASP A 109 1.17 -12.80 -9.53
N LEU A 110 1.50 -12.23 -8.38
CA LEU A 110 2.82 -11.70 -8.10
C LEU A 110 3.59 -12.65 -7.20
N PHE A 111 4.83 -12.97 -7.57
CA PHE A 111 5.79 -13.56 -6.67
C PHE A 111 6.60 -12.46 -5.99
N VAL A 112 6.64 -12.49 -4.67
CA VAL A 112 7.30 -11.49 -3.85
C VAL A 112 8.33 -12.16 -2.94
N VAL A 113 9.55 -11.62 -2.96
CA VAL A 113 10.58 -11.93 -1.96
C VAL A 113 10.78 -10.68 -1.11
N ALA A 114 10.31 -10.73 0.13
CA ALA A 114 10.54 -9.66 1.09
C ALA A 114 11.76 -9.99 1.98
N ARG A 115 12.56 -8.97 2.29
CA ARG A 115 13.74 -9.08 3.16
C ARG A 115 13.76 -7.94 4.17
N GLY A 116 14.29 -8.19 5.36
CA GLY A 116 14.34 -7.21 6.45
C GLY A 116 13.07 -7.28 7.28
N HIS A 117 12.49 -6.12 7.61
CA HIS A 117 11.23 -6.02 8.33
C HIS A 117 10.10 -5.81 7.32
N THR A 118 9.09 -6.67 7.33
CA THR A 118 7.96 -6.60 6.39
C THR A 118 6.66 -6.89 7.12
N GLY A 119 5.74 -5.92 7.11
CA GLY A 119 4.37 -6.13 7.58
C GLY A 119 3.57 -6.91 6.55
N LEU A 120 2.87 -7.94 7.00
CA LEU A 120 1.98 -8.79 6.21
C LEU A 120 0.58 -8.66 6.81
N VAL A 121 -0.40 -8.33 5.98
CA VAL A 121 -1.82 -8.30 6.36
C VAL A 121 -2.50 -9.43 5.63
N VAL A 122 -2.98 -10.42 6.36
CA VAL A 122 -3.64 -11.60 5.80
C VAL A 122 -5.10 -11.59 6.28
N PRO A 123 -6.06 -11.24 5.41
CA PRO A 123 -7.48 -11.20 5.78
C PRO A 123 -7.95 -12.50 6.40
N GLY A 124 -8.63 -12.41 7.55
CA GLY A 124 -9.13 -13.58 8.28
C GLY A 124 -8.09 -14.41 9.00
N GLU A 125 -6.79 -14.12 8.86
CA GLU A 125 -5.72 -14.83 9.58
C GLU A 125 -4.99 -13.97 10.60
N GLY A 126 -4.61 -12.73 10.24
CA GLY A 126 -3.82 -11.90 11.15
C GLY A 126 -3.03 -10.78 10.50
N ILE A 127 -2.38 -10.00 11.35
CA ILE A 127 -1.34 -9.05 10.98
C ILE A 127 -0.02 -9.56 11.54
N PHE A 128 0.97 -9.71 10.67
CA PHE A 128 2.27 -10.26 11.03
C PHE A 128 3.40 -9.32 10.69
N LEU A 129 4.41 -9.24 11.56
CA LEU A 129 5.71 -8.68 11.23
C LEU A 129 6.69 -9.81 10.94
N ALA A 130 7.05 -9.97 9.68
CA ALA A 130 8.11 -10.87 9.25
C ALA A 130 9.48 -10.16 9.36
N ILE A 131 10.43 -10.77 10.06
CA ILE A 131 11.81 -10.29 10.20
C ILE A 131 12.76 -11.36 9.66
N GLY A 132 13.43 -11.07 8.55
CA GLY A 132 14.32 -12.01 7.88
C GLY A 132 14.05 -12.03 6.38
N ARG A 133 13.83 -13.21 5.81
CA ARG A 133 13.45 -13.39 4.41
C ARG A 133 12.14 -14.17 4.32
N VAL A 134 11.16 -13.66 3.58
CA VAL A 134 9.90 -14.34 3.30
C VAL A 134 9.65 -14.37 1.80
N GLU A 135 9.23 -15.52 1.28
CA GLU A 135 8.70 -15.68 -0.07
C GLU A 135 7.19 -15.85 0.02
N LEU A 136 6.47 -15.15 -0.85
CA LEU A 136 5.02 -15.20 -0.88
C LEU A 136 4.48 -14.98 -2.30
N THR A 137 3.23 -15.39 -2.50
CA THR A 137 2.43 -15.00 -3.67
C THR A 137 1.31 -14.07 -3.25
N LEU A 138 1.00 -13.12 -4.12
CA LEU A 138 -0.17 -12.24 -4.01
C LEU A 138 -1.05 -12.45 -5.24
N ALA A 139 -2.31 -12.83 -5.02
CA ALA A 139 -3.30 -12.83 -6.07
C ALA A 139 -3.82 -11.40 -6.32
N PRO A 140 -4.36 -11.10 -7.51
CA PRO A 140 -5.07 -9.85 -7.76
C PRO A 140 -6.15 -9.58 -6.68
N PRO A 141 -6.39 -8.33 -6.26
CA PRO A 141 -6.05 -7.07 -6.94
C PRO A 141 -4.71 -6.41 -6.55
N TYR A 142 -3.89 -7.04 -5.69
CA TYR A 142 -2.63 -6.49 -5.15
C TYR A 142 -2.75 -5.23 -4.29
N GLU A 143 -3.90 -5.08 -3.63
CA GLU A 143 -4.14 -4.06 -2.61
C GLU A 143 -4.06 -4.68 -1.20
N VAL A 144 -4.16 -3.86 -0.16
CA VAL A 144 -4.30 -4.34 1.21
C VAL A 144 -5.52 -5.27 1.28
N GLY A 145 -5.30 -6.50 1.76
CA GLY A 145 -6.32 -7.53 1.80
C GLY A 145 -6.43 -8.41 0.55
N SER A 146 -5.44 -8.33 -0.36
CA SER A 146 -5.28 -9.37 -1.38
C SER A 146 -4.98 -10.72 -0.75
N GLU A 147 -5.42 -11.79 -1.40
CA GLU A 147 -5.07 -13.15 -0.98
C GLU A 147 -3.54 -13.31 -1.04
N LEU A 148 -2.98 -13.67 0.12
CA LEU A 148 -1.55 -13.79 0.34
C LEU A 148 -1.26 -15.21 0.78
N THR A 149 -0.32 -15.87 0.10
CA THR A 149 0.17 -17.19 0.51
C THR A 149 1.66 -17.12 0.83
N ILE A 150 2.03 -17.45 2.07
CA ILE A 150 3.45 -17.56 2.45
C ILE A 150 3.97 -18.91 1.93
N LEU A 151 4.98 -18.86 1.05
CA LEU A 151 5.61 -20.05 0.48
C LEU A 151 6.78 -20.52 1.35
N GLU A 152 7.58 -19.58 1.83
CA GLU A 152 8.74 -19.86 2.65
C GLU A 152 8.99 -18.71 3.63
N ASN A 153 9.38 -19.01 4.86
CA ASN A 153 9.83 -18.02 5.83
C ASN A 153 11.14 -18.46 6.49
N GLN A 154 12.20 -17.68 6.24
CA GLN A 154 13.52 -17.83 6.84
C GLN A 154 13.77 -16.64 7.77
N GLY A 155 13.17 -16.70 8.95
CA GLY A 155 13.22 -15.59 9.89
C GLY A 155 12.30 -15.79 11.09
N ARG A 156 11.96 -14.67 11.73
CA ARG A 156 10.96 -14.62 12.80
C ARG A 156 9.67 -14.04 12.25
N LEU A 157 8.55 -14.70 12.55
CA LEU A 157 7.22 -14.15 12.37
C LEU A 157 6.70 -13.69 13.73
N ILE A 158 6.23 -12.46 13.84
CA ILE A 158 5.59 -11.93 15.04
C ILE A 158 4.12 -11.71 14.72
N ASP A 159 3.24 -12.33 15.49
CA ASP A 159 1.81 -12.01 15.48
C ASP A 159 1.59 -10.65 16.15
N VAL A 160 1.11 -9.67 15.39
CA VAL A 160 0.86 -8.31 15.88
C VAL A 160 -0.50 -8.23 16.56
N CYS A 161 -1.49 -9.01 16.12
CA CYS A 161 -2.80 -9.06 16.76
C CYS A 161 -2.68 -9.57 18.21
N GLU A 162 -1.90 -10.63 18.44
CA GLU A 162 -1.64 -11.16 19.79
C GLU A 162 -0.97 -10.13 20.71
N ARG A 163 -0.11 -9.26 20.16
CA ARG A 163 0.55 -8.19 20.94
C ARG A 163 -0.35 -7.02 21.28
N LEU A 164 -1.48 -6.90 20.58
CA LEU A 164 -2.43 -5.79 20.70
C LEU A 164 -3.70 -6.16 21.47
N ALA A 165 -3.90 -7.45 21.74
CA ALA A 165 -5.02 -8.00 22.50
C ALA A 165 -4.94 -7.66 24.01
#